data_AF-M8BU62-F1
#
_entry.id   AF-M8BU62-F1
#
_cell.length_a   1.000
_cell.length_b   1.000
_cell.length_c   1.000
_cell.angle_alpha   90.00
_cell.angle_beta   90.00
_cell.angle_gamma   90.00
#
_symmetry.space_group_name_H-M   'P 1'
#
loop_
_entity.id
_entity.type
_entity.pdbx_description
1 polymer ?
#
loop_
_entity_poly.entity_id
_entity_poly.type
_entity_poly.pdbx_seq_one_letter_code
_entity_poly.pdbx_strand_id
1 'polypeptide(L)'
;MDNSVDATISTTGNVVEMSLDERFATIRRIGPGSIDKDEEVRMLLEKKAAPVCYVWCDPSPSVHIAQGIMMVLNVNKIVKAGCRVKILMADWLICSYTQQIRRCYMIEVWKAAGLELNGVEFMWLSDEINRRSHEYWTLVIDFARNNTLGRMIRCWDKTFEYALTVYEKPADPYDRPDVVATMIFEPCMQCAAVLLPKADIWLSSMDHDEDLEDVRELTREYCRDMKGENRPIILSHNKLPNLIEDDEFGNIGYPAWAIFMEDREQNLSVKVRKAFCPEEVAQGNPCMEYIRYIVFPWFGHCEVPGKEENGGGSRMFHKMEELITDYESGALHSAEVKRALEEALKKIMKTIAEFFGIQRGVNEKA
;
A
#
# COMPACT_ATOMS: atom_id res chain seq x y z
N MET A 1 51.22 17.46 -0.67
CA MET A 1 51.54 16.05 -0.98
C MET A 1 50.51 15.23 -0.22
N ASP A 2 49.22 15.37 -0.51
CA ASP A 2 48.52 14.84 -1.68
C ASP A 2 48.84 13.37 -1.93
N ASN A 3 47.93 12.52 -1.47
CA ASN A 3 47.68 11.16 -1.97
C ASN A 3 46.21 10.83 -1.63
N SER A 4 45.32 11.48 -2.39
CA SER A 4 43.96 11.00 -2.64
C SER A 4 44.07 9.74 -3.50
N VAL A 5 43.59 8.61 -3.00
CA VAL A 5 43.34 7.42 -3.80
C VAL A 5 41.89 7.51 -4.26
N ASP A 6 41.71 8.06 -5.47
CA ASP A 6 40.45 8.00 -6.20
C ASP A 6 40.11 6.53 -6.50
N ALA A 7 39.28 5.93 -5.64
CA ALA A 7 38.55 4.72 -5.98
C ALA A 7 37.49 5.11 -7.01
N THR A 8 37.78 4.80 -8.26
CA THR A 8 36.89 4.99 -9.41
C THR A 8 35.62 4.18 -9.18
N ILE A 9 34.54 4.85 -8.78
CA ILE A 9 33.20 4.27 -8.72
C ILE A 9 32.82 3.94 -10.16
N SER A 10 32.70 2.64 -10.45
CA SER A 10 32.19 2.13 -11.72
C SER A 10 30.76 2.65 -11.93
N THR A 11 30.63 3.62 -12.82
CA THR A 11 29.38 4.14 -13.35
C THR A 11 28.82 3.20 -14.42
N THR A 12 28.49 1.96 -14.07
CA THR A 12 27.50 1.21 -14.84
C THR A 12 26.13 1.61 -14.33
N GLY A 13 25.73 2.85 -14.67
CA GLY A 13 24.37 3.30 -14.47
C GLY A 13 23.46 2.47 -15.37
N ASN A 14 22.42 1.85 -14.78
CA ASN A 14 21.28 1.38 -15.53
C ASN A 14 20.77 2.56 -16.36
N VAL A 15 21.03 2.53 -17.67
CA VAL A 15 20.47 3.49 -18.61
C VAL A 15 18.96 3.30 -18.53
N VAL A 16 18.24 4.30 -18.04
CA VAL A 16 16.78 4.29 -18.06
C VAL A 16 16.40 4.41 -19.54
N GLU A 17 16.02 3.29 -20.17
CA GLU A 17 15.63 3.24 -21.59
C GLU A 17 14.36 4.04 -21.89
N MET A 18 13.62 4.45 -20.86
CA MET A 18 12.37 5.19 -20.98
C MET A 18 12.58 6.70 -21.11
N SER A 19 11.82 7.31 -22.01
CA SER A 19 11.69 8.76 -22.15
C SER A 19 11.05 9.39 -20.89
N LEU A 20 11.22 10.70 -20.71
CA LEU A 20 10.65 11.41 -19.57
C LEU A 20 9.13 11.28 -19.49
N ASP A 21 8.44 11.35 -20.63
CA ASP A 21 6.99 11.19 -20.71
C ASP A 21 6.54 9.78 -20.32
N GLU A 22 7.28 8.75 -20.71
CA GLU A 22 6.99 7.36 -20.33
C GLU A 22 7.21 7.12 -18.83
N ARG A 23 8.29 7.70 -18.26
CA ARG A 23 8.54 7.67 -16.81
C ARG A 23 7.40 8.33 -16.05
N PHE A 24 7.02 9.53 -16.46
CA PHE A 24 5.91 10.28 -15.87
C PHE A 24 4.59 9.50 -15.96
N ALA A 25 4.24 8.99 -17.15
CA ALA A 25 3.02 8.21 -17.35
C ALA A 25 2.98 6.94 -16.48
N THR A 26 4.14 6.31 -16.24
CA THR A 26 4.26 5.14 -15.39
C THR A 26 4.01 5.46 -13.91
N ILE A 27 4.57 6.56 -13.41
CA ILE A 27 4.30 7.05 -12.05
C ILE A 27 2.83 7.46 -11.91
N ARG A 28 2.26 8.12 -12.91
CA ARG A 28 0.88 8.61 -12.89
C ARG A 28 -0.17 7.50 -12.80
N ARG A 29 0.15 6.28 -13.26
CA ARG A 29 -0.72 5.09 -13.18
C ARG A 29 -0.84 4.50 -11.78
N ILE A 30 -0.04 4.96 -10.81
CA ILE A 30 -0.06 4.42 -9.43
C ILE A 30 -1.28 4.91 -8.66
N GLY A 31 -1.71 6.15 -8.90
CA GLY A 31 -2.87 6.70 -8.22
C GLY A 31 -3.29 8.06 -8.76
N PRO A 32 -4.32 8.66 -8.15
CA PRO A 32 -4.89 9.91 -8.60
C PRO A 32 -3.96 11.07 -8.21
N GLY A 33 -3.22 11.59 -9.19
CA GLY A 33 -2.52 12.85 -9.11
C GLY A 33 -3.46 14.05 -9.26
N SER A 34 -3.11 15.16 -8.63
CA SER A 34 -3.63 16.49 -8.98
C SER A 34 -2.73 17.14 -10.02
N ILE A 35 -3.24 18.14 -10.75
CA ILE A 35 -2.48 18.86 -11.80
C ILE A 35 -1.16 19.42 -11.23
N ASP A 36 -1.21 20.01 -10.03
CA ASP A 36 -0.01 20.58 -9.39
C ASP A 36 1.05 19.53 -9.07
N LYS A 37 0.62 18.33 -8.62
CA LYS A 37 1.52 17.22 -8.35
C LYS A 37 2.13 16.66 -9.63
N ASP A 38 1.37 16.64 -10.71
CA ASP A 38 1.84 16.14 -12.00
C ASP A 38 2.99 17.00 -12.54
N GLU A 39 2.93 18.32 -12.36
CA GLU A 39 4.02 19.24 -12.72
C GLU A 39 5.24 19.09 -11.80
N GLU A 40 5.02 18.98 -10.48
CA GLU A 40 6.10 18.71 -9.51
C GLU A 40 6.87 17.43 -9.85
N VAL A 41 6.16 16.35 -10.21
CA VAL A 41 6.79 15.07 -10.61
C VAL A 41 7.59 15.24 -11.90
N ARG A 42 7.06 15.93 -12.92
CA ARG A 42 7.80 16.17 -14.17
C ARG A 42 9.09 16.94 -13.92
N MET A 43 9.01 18.06 -13.20
CA MET A 43 10.18 18.87 -12.84
C MET A 43 11.21 18.07 -12.05
N LEU A 44 10.78 17.19 -11.14
CA LEU A 44 11.68 16.32 -10.39
C LEU A 44 12.41 15.32 -11.30
N LEU A 45 11.70 14.69 -12.23
CA LEU A 45 12.26 13.71 -13.17
C LEU A 45 13.24 14.36 -14.17
N GLU A 46 13.02 15.63 -14.53
CA GLU A 46 13.95 16.44 -15.34
C GLU A 46 15.24 16.76 -14.58
N LYS A 47 15.11 17.20 -13.32
CA LYS A 47 16.24 17.65 -12.50
C LYS A 47 17.11 16.51 -11.98
N LYS A 48 16.51 15.35 -11.69
CA LYS A 48 17.18 14.25 -10.99
C LYS A 48 17.01 12.95 -11.77
N ALA A 49 18.13 12.41 -12.26
CA ALA A 49 18.14 11.17 -13.03
C ALA A 49 17.54 9.98 -12.25
N ALA A 50 17.91 9.84 -10.97
CA ALA A 50 17.41 8.79 -10.07
C ALA A 50 16.86 9.38 -8.76
N PRO A 51 15.59 9.82 -8.74
CA PRO A 51 14.92 10.25 -7.51
C PRO A 51 14.80 9.10 -6.51
N VAL A 52 14.82 9.44 -5.23
CA VAL A 52 14.65 8.50 -4.11
C VAL A 52 13.20 8.55 -3.65
N CYS A 53 12.51 7.42 -3.82
CA CYS A 53 11.16 7.21 -3.36
C CYS A 53 11.18 6.40 -2.06
N TYR A 54 10.55 6.91 -1.02
CA TYR A 54 10.29 6.15 0.19
C TYR A 54 8.88 5.56 0.16
N VAL A 55 8.75 4.31 0.59
CA VAL A 55 7.48 3.61 0.75
C VAL A 55 7.30 3.32 2.22
N TRP A 56 6.20 3.80 2.79
CA TRP A 56 5.84 3.45 4.16
C TRP A 56 5.33 2.01 4.21
N CYS A 57 5.73 1.25 5.23
CA CYS A 57 5.18 -0.07 5.49
C CYS A 57 5.07 -0.32 7.00
N ASP A 58 3.86 -0.66 7.44
CA ASP A 58 3.61 -1.16 8.79
C ASP A 58 3.81 -2.68 8.81
N PRO A 59 4.88 -3.20 9.44
CA PRO A 59 5.11 -4.63 9.45
C PRO A 59 4.01 -5.38 10.20
N SER A 60 3.35 -6.31 9.51
CA SER A 60 2.30 -7.16 10.05
C SER A 60 2.68 -8.64 9.95
N PRO A 61 2.31 -9.49 10.95
CA PRO A 61 2.45 -10.94 10.83
C PRO A 61 1.49 -11.55 9.79
N SER A 62 0.39 -10.88 9.48
CA SER A 62 -0.59 -11.30 8.46
C SER A 62 -0.61 -10.29 7.32
N VAL A 63 -0.27 -10.71 6.11
CA VAL A 63 -0.04 -9.80 4.98
C VAL A 63 -1.33 -9.60 4.21
N HIS A 64 -1.91 -8.40 4.28
CA HIS A 64 -3.05 -8.06 3.44
C HIS A 64 -2.65 -8.06 1.95
N ILE A 65 -3.55 -8.39 1.02
CA ILE A 65 -3.23 -8.45 -0.40
C ILE A 65 -2.75 -7.10 -0.98
N ALA A 66 -3.22 -5.98 -0.43
CA ALA A 66 -2.70 -4.65 -0.78
C ALA A 66 -1.23 -4.50 -0.35
N GLN A 67 -0.91 -4.87 0.90
CA GLN A 67 0.44 -4.88 1.46
C GLN A 67 1.37 -5.81 0.68
N GLY A 68 0.87 -6.96 0.26
CA GLY A 68 1.63 -7.97 -0.46
C GLY A 68 1.79 -7.63 -1.94
N ILE A 69 0.71 -7.81 -2.71
CA ILE A 69 0.74 -7.81 -4.17
C ILE A 69 0.69 -6.39 -4.73
N MET A 70 -0.27 -5.57 -4.29
CA MET A 70 -0.46 -4.23 -4.84
C MET A 70 0.75 -3.32 -4.57
N MET A 71 1.34 -3.41 -3.38
CA MET A 71 2.57 -2.71 -3.02
C MET A 71 3.69 -3.06 -4.01
N VAL A 72 3.96 -4.35 -4.24
CA VAL A 72 5.01 -4.82 -5.17
C VAL A 72 4.75 -4.31 -6.58
N LEU A 73 3.52 -4.39 -7.07
CA LEU A 73 3.12 -3.88 -8.38
C LEU A 73 3.40 -2.37 -8.51
N ASN A 74 3.14 -1.59 -7.47
CA ASN A 74 3.39 -0.14 -7.48
C ASN A 74 4.87 0.21 -7.32
N VAL A 75 5.60 -0.49 -6.45
CA VAL A 75 7.05 -0.31 -6.29
C VAL A 75 7.79 -0.64 -7.58
N ASN A 76 7.44 -1.74 -8.24
CA ASN A 76 8.05 -2.12 -9.51
C ASN A 76 7.80 -1.07 -10.60
N LYS A 77 6.64 -0.37 -10.61
CA LYS A 77 6.42 0.77 -11.52
C LYS A 77 7.37 1.93 -11.22
N ILE A 78 7.58 2.26 -9.94
CA ILE A 78 8.51 3.32 -9.52
C ILE A 78 9.96 2.97 -9.89
N VAL A 79 10.39 1.73 -9.66
CA VAL A 79 11.73 1.25 -10.04
C VAL A 79 11.91 1.30 -11.55
N LYS A 80 10.92 0.84 -12.34
CA LYS A 80 10.93 0.93 -13.81
C LYS A 80 10.99 2.37 -14.31
N ALA A 81 10.36 3.31 -13.61
CA ALA A 81 10.48 4.74 -13.89
C ALA A 81 11.86 5.34 -13.53
N GLY A 82 12.84 4.52 -13.14
CA GLY A 82 14.23 4.94 -12.87
C GLY A 82 14.45 5.52 -11.47
N CYS A 83 13.50 5.37 -10.56
CA CYS A 83 13.66 5.80 -9.17
C CYS A 83 14.34 4.71 -8.32
N ARG A 84 15.10 5.13 -7.31
CA ARG A 84 15.57 4.25 -6.23
C ARG A 84 14.50 4.18 -5.16
N VAL A 85 14.13 2.99 -4.72
CA VAL A 85 13.08 2.80 -3.74
C VAL A 85 13.67 2.38 -2.40
N LYS A 86 13.19 2.99 -1.32
CA LYS A 86 13.51 2.60 0.05
C LYS A 86 12.20 2.26 0.78
N ILE A 87 12.03 1.00 1.15
CA ILE A 87 10.87 0.57 1.93
C ILE A 87 11.21 0.75 3.41
N LEU A 88 10.49 1.66 4.07
CA LEU A 88 10.69 1.97 5.49
C LEU A 88 9.72 1.15 6.33
N MET A 89 10.26 0.16 7.03
CA MET A 89 9.54 -0.68 7.97
C MET A 89 9.33 0.08 9.29
N ALA A 90 8.10 0.45 9.60
CA ALA A 90 7.71 1.24 10.77
C ALA A 90 7.68 0.43 12.08
N ASP A 91 8.70 -0.37 12.34
CA ASP A 91 8.79 -1.30 13.47
C ASP A 91 8.68 -0.63 14.85
N TRP A 92 9.16 0.60 14.98
CA TRP A 92 9.11 1.35 16.24
C TRP A 92 7.70 1.80 16.63
N LEU A 93 6.83 2.04 15.65
CA LEU A 93 5.51 2.63 15.87
C LEU A 93 4.44 1.58 16.19
N ILE A 94 4.68 0.31 15.85
CA ILE A 94 3.77 -0.77 16.21
C ILE A 94 3.94 -1.08 17.70
N CYS A 95 2.89 -0.87 18.48
CA CYS A 95 2.85 -1.05 19.95
C CYS A 95 3.25 -2.44 20.46
N SER A 96 3.49 -3.43 19.60
CA SER A 96 4.00 -4.75 19.99
C SER A 96 5.48 -4.88 19.65
N TYR A 97 6.37 -4.31 20.47
CA TYR A 97 7.82 -4.57 20.39
C TYR A 97 8.12 -6.05 20.62
N THR A 98 8.02 -6.86 19.57
CA THR A 98 8.48 -8.23 19.57
C THR A 98 9.59 -8.36 18.55
N GLN A 99 10.72 -8.97 18.94
CA GLN A 99 11.83 -9.27 18.03
C GLN A 99 11.40 -10.12 16.82
N GLN A 100 10.21 -10.74 16.88
CA GLN A 100 9.59 -11.47 15.78
C GLN A 100 9.23 -10.57 14.58
N ILE A 101 8.91 -9.29 14.81
CA ILE A 101 8.61 -8.32 13.74
C ILE A 101 9.82 -8.15 12.80
N ARG A 102 11.06 -8.24 13.31
CA ARG A 102 12.25 -8.12 12.44
C ARG A 102 12.48 -9.31 11.49
N ARG A 103 11.79 -10.45 11.71
CA ARG A 103 11.69 -11.55 10.73
C ARG A 103 10.40 -11.38 9.94
N CYS A 104 10.30 -10.29 9.17
CA CYS A 104 9.12 -9.97 8.37
C CYS A 104 8.89 -11.00 7.26
N TYR A 105 7.94 -11.92 7.49
CA TYR A 105 7.36 -12.77 6.44
C TYR A 105 6.93 -11.94 5.21
N MET A 106 6.49 -10.69 5.41
CA MET A 106 6.19 -9.72 4.34
C MET A 106 7.31 -9.56 3.30
N ILE A 107 8.58 -9.49 3.72
CA ILE A 107 9.70 -9.31 2.77
C ILE A 107 9.81 -10.53 1.86
N GLU A 108 9.60 -11.72 2.40
CA GLU A 108 9.62 -12.95 1.61
C GLU A 108 8.40 -13.04 0.69
N VAL A 109 7.22 -12.58 1.13
CA VAL A 109 6.04 -12.46 0.27
C VAL A 109 6.31 -11.52 -0.90
N TRP A 110 6.99 -10.39 -0.67
CA TRP A 110 7.30 -9.44 -1.74
C TRP A 110 8.31 -9.99 -2.73
N LYS A 111 9.34 -10.70 -2.25
CA LYS A 111 10.27 -11.43 -3.12
C LYS A 111 9.55 -12.45 -3.98
N ALA A 112 8.67 -13.25 -3.37
CA ALA A 112 7.83 -14.24 -4.05
C ALA A 112 6.91 -13.58 -5.10
N ALA A 113 6.41 -12.38 -4.79
CA ALA A 113 5.56 -11.59 -5.67
C ALA A 113 6.32 -10.87 -6.81
N GLY A 114 7.64 -11.04 -6.88
CA GLY A 114 8.48 -10.50 -7.96
C GLY A 114 8.91 -9.05 -7.73
N LEU A 115 9.16 -8.65 -6.48
CA LEU A 115 9.76 -7.34 -6.17
C LEU A 115 11.14 -7.18 -6.81
N GLU A 116 11.35 -6.06 -7.52
CA GLU A 116 12.60 -5.72 -8.21
C GLU A 116 13.73 -5.33 -7.24
N LEU A 117 14.44 -6.33 -6.71
CA LEU A 117 15.44 -6.16 -5.64
C LEU A 117 16.61 -5.22 -6.00
N ASN A 118 16.98 -5.11 -7.29
CA ASN A 118 18.12 -4.28 -7.72
C ASN A 118 17.87 -2.77 -7.53
N GLY A 119 16.61 -2.35 -7.40
CA GLY A 119 16.22 -0.95 -7.20
C GLY A 119 15.66 -0.64 -5.81
N VAL A 120 15.62 -1.63 -4.91
CA VAL A 120 14.91 -1.55 -3.62
C VAL A 120 15.85 -1.82 -2.44
N GLU A 121 15.80 -0.94 -1.45
CA GLU A 121 16.48 -1.10 -0.16
C GLU A 121 15.45 -1.17 0.98
N PHE A 122 15.66 -2.07 1.94
CA PHE A 122 14.82 -2.17 3.14
C PHE A 122 15.48 -1.42 4.30
N MET A 123 14.71 -0.55 4.94
CA MET A 123 15.15 0.29 6.06
C MET A 123 14.26 0.04 7.27
N TRP A 124 14.83 -0.04 8.46
CA TRP A 124 14.06 -0.07 9.71
C TRP A 124 13.96 1.33 10.29
N LEU A 125 12.75 1.76 10.64
CA LEU A 125 12.52 3.07 11.23
C LEU A 125 13.29 3.23 12.55
N SER A 126 13.30 2.19 13.38
CA SER A 126 14.08 2.16 14.61
C SER A 126 15.58 2.45 14.41
N ASP A 127 16.20 1.82 13.43
CA ASP A 127 17.62 2.00 13.12
C ASP A 127 17.88 3.43 12.62
N GLU A 128 16.97 3.97 11.81
CA GLU A 128 17.09 5.32 11.26
C GLU A 128 16.88 6.42 12.33
N ILE A 129 15.92 6.21 13.25
CA ILE A 129 15.73 7.06 14.42
C ILE A 129 16.99 7.04 15.27
N ASN A 130 17.51 5.87 15.63
CA ASN A 130 18.68 5.74 16.50
C ASN A 130 19.95 6.36 15.90
N ARG A 131 20.10 6.32 14.57
CA ARG A 131 21.22 6.95 13.86
C ARG A 131 21.16 8.47 13.90
N ARG A 132 19.95 9.06 13.97
CA ARG A 132 19.71 10.51 13.89
C ARG A 132 18.76 11.00 14.99
N SER A 133 18.91 10.47 16.20
CA SER A 133 17.95 10.66 17.30
C SER A 133 17.70 12.13 17.61
N HIS A 134 18.76 12.94 17.64
CA HIS A 134 18.64 14.39 17.87
C HIS A 134 17.76 15.07 16.81
N GLU A 135 17.98 14.77 15.53
CA GLU A 135 17.21 15.37 14.41
C GLU A 135 15.75 14.91 14.47
N TYR A 136 15.52 13.61 14.70
CA TYR A 136 14.18 13.01 14.81
C TYR A 136 13.37 13.58 15.98
N TRP A 137 13.89 13.51 17.21
CA TRP A 137 13.14 13.97 18.37
C TRP A 137 12.94 15.48 18.39
N THR A 138 13.85 16.26 17.80
CA THR A 138 13.62 17.69 17.59
C THR A 138 12.43 17.94 16.68
N LEU A 139 12.31 17.20 15.57
CA LEU A 139 11.14 17.29 14.68
C LEU A 139 9.84 16.89 15.41
N VAL A 140 9.85 15.79 16.17
CA VAL A 140 8.67 15.34 16.94
C VAL A 140 8.19 16.43 17.89
N ILE A 141 9.10 17.06 18.64
CA ILE A 141 8.76 18.14 19.57
C ILE A 141 8.29 19.38 18.82
N ASP A 142 8.87 19.70 17.66
CA ASP A 142 8.43 20.83 16.86
C ASP A 142 7.01 20.64 16.31
N PHE A 143 6.67 19.44 15.84
CA PHE A 143 5.29 19.09 15.48
C PHE A 143 4.32 19.27 16.66
N ALA A 144 4.69 18.75 17.83
CA ALA A 144 3.87 18.86 19.03
C ALA A 144 3.63 20.34 19.43
N ARG A 145 4.63 21.22 19.25
CA ARG A 145 4.53 22.65 19.58
C ARG A 145 3.67 23.45 18.59
N ASN A 146 3.63 23.03 17.33
CA ASN A 146 2.92 23.75 16.27
C ASN A 146 1.48 23.26 16.05
N ASN A 147 0.98 22.36 16.89
CA ASN A 147 -0.35 21.77 16.73
C ASN A 147 -1.17 21.79 18.02
N THR A 148 -2.50 21.78 17.86
CA THR A 148 -3.42 21.72 19.00
C THR A 148 -3.71 20.27 19.40
N LEU A 149 -4.02 20.05 20.68
CA LEU A 149 -4.41 18.74 21.18
C LEU A 149 -5.60 18.16 20.41
N GLY A 150 -6.63 18.96 20.14
CA GLY A 150 -7.80 18.53 19.38
C GLY A 150 -7.47 18.10 17.94
N ARG A 151 -6.44 18.69 17.32
CA ARG A 151 -5.98 18.26 15.99
C ARG A 151 -5.30 16.89 16.04
N MET A 152 -4.46 16.66 17.06
CA MET A 152 -3.79 15.37 17.24
C MET A 152 -4.79 14.24 17.53
N ILE A 153 -5.80 14.52 18.35
CA ILE A 153 -6.89 13.56 18.63
C ILE A 153 -7.68 13.26 17.36
N ARG A 154 -7.95 14.24 16.49
CA ARG A 154 -8.67 13.99 15.23
C ARG A 154 -7.92 13.09 14.25
N CYS A 155 -6.58 13.08 14.31
CA CYS A 155 -5.80 12.10 13.53
C CYS A 155 -6.08 10.65 13.96
N TRP A 156 -6.81 10.45 15.06
CA TRP A 156 -7.26 9.16 15.60
C TRP A 156 -8.80 9.02 15.61
N ASP A 157 -9.57 10.00 15.12
CA ASP A 157 -11.03 10.10 15.41
C ASP A 157 -11.83 8.88 14.93
N LYS A 158 -11.42 8.24 13.83
CA LYS A 158 -12.04 7.01 13.31
C LYS A 158 -11.59 5.75 14.04
N THR A 159 -10.34 5.74 14.51
CA THR A 159 -9.81 4.74 15.41
C THR A 159 -10.32 4.94 16.84
N PHE A 160 -11.01 6.02 17.20
CA PHE A 160 -11.48 6.22 18.57
C PHE A 160 -12.54 5.17 18.93
N GLU A 161 -13.47 4.86 18.02
CA GLU A 161 -14.42 3.74 18.19
C GLU A 161 -13.72 2.36 18.21
N TYR A 162 -12.67 2.18 17.39
CA TYR A 162 -11.87 0.94 17.36
C TYR A 162 -10.98 0.78 18.60
N ALA A 163 -10.38 1.87 19.08
CA ALA A 163 -9.56 1.94 20.28
C ALA A 163 -10.43 1.70 21.52
N LEU A 164 -11.65 2.26 21.57
CA LEU A 164 -12.63 1.94 22.62
C LEU A 164 -12.96 0.44 22.67
N THR A 165 -13.02 -0.23 21.53
CA THR A 165 -13.23 -1.70 21.45
C THR A 165 -11.97 -2.51 21.80
N VAL A 166 -10.78 -2.09 21.36
CA VAL A 166 -9.49 -2.74 21.71
C VAL A 166 -9.13 -2.56 23.19
N TYR A 167 -9.49 -1.42 23.79
CA TYR A 167 -9.20 -1.09 25.19
C TYR A 167 -10.38 -1.34 26.14
N GLU A 168 -11.47 -1.96 25.68
CA GLU A 168 -12.67 -2.33 26.46
C GLU A 168 -13.25 -1.18 27.32
N LYS A 169 -13.20 0.07 26.82
CA LYS A 169 -13.73 1.25 27.55
C LYS A 169 -15.08 1.70 26.97
N PRO A 170 -16.04 2.15 27.80
CA PRO A 170 -17.37 2.55 27.34
C PRO A 170 -17.33 3.80 26.47
N ALA A 171 -18.12 3.77 25.39
CA ALA A 171 -18.22 4.75 24.32
C ALA A 171 -19.22 5.88 24.64
N ASP A 172 -18.91 6.73 25.62
CA ASP A 172 -19.56 8.04 25.70
C ASP A 172 -18.59 9.13 25.22
N PRO A 173 -18.84 9.77 24.06
CA PRO A 173 -17.97 10.83 23.53
C PRO A 173 -17.93 12.09 24.41
N TYR A 174 -18.83 12.24 25.39
CA TYR A 174 -18.81 13.31 26.40
C TYR A 174 -18.19 12.89 27.73
N ASP A 175 -18.10 11.58 28.01
CA ASP A 175 -17.42 11.02 29.18
C ASP A 175 -16.01 10.63 28.73
N ARG A 176 -15.14 11.65 28.56
CA ARG A 176 -13.81 11.50 27.94
C ARG A 176 -13.08 10.26 28.48
N PRO A 177 -12.91 9.18 27.71
CA PRO A 177 -11.96 8.14 28.08
C PRO A 177 -10.59 8.81 28.16
N ASP A 178 -9.79 8.48 29.19
CA ASP A 178 -8.46 9.04 29.38
C ASP A 178 -7.69 9.06 28.04
N VAL A 179 -7.47 10.24 27.45
CA VAL A 179 -6.72 10.37 26.19
C VAL A 179 -5.33 9.81 26.45
N VAL A 180 -5.03 8.66 25.85
CA VAL A 180 -3.73 8.01 26.02
C VAL A 180 -2.70 8.86 25.29
N ALA A 181 -1.56 9.13 25.94
CA ALA A 181 -0.50 9.98 25.38
C ALA A 181 -0.03 9.51 23.99
N THR A 182 -0.09 8.20 23.71
CA THR A 182 0.18 7.62 22.38
C THR A 182 -0.64 8.26 21.28
N MET A 183 -1.94 8.53 21.49
CA MET A 183 -2.81 9.18 20.49
C MET A 183 -2.38 10.60 20.14
N ILE A 184 -1.57 11.23 21.00
CA ILE A 184 -1.03 12.58 20.78
C ILE A 184 0.34 12.50 20.10
N PHE A 185 1.20 11.58 20.57
CA PHE A 185 2.58 11.49 20.12
C PHE A 185 2.75 10.74 18.81
N GLU A 186 1.93 9.72 18.53
CA GLU A 186 2.08 8.90 17.34
C GLU A 186 1.95 9.68 16.01
N PRO A 187 0.96 10.59 15.83
CA PRO A 187 0.91 11.44 14.64
C PRO A 187 2.16 12.31 14.48
N CYS A 188 2.69 12.85 15.60
CA CYS A 188 3.92 13.65 15.59
C CYS A 188 5.13 12.79 15.18
N MET A 189 5.21 11.56 15.69
CA MET A 189 6.26 10.60 15.39
C MET A 189 6.23 10.12 13.94
N GLN A 190 5.04 9.88 13.38
CA GLN A 190 4.85 9.53 11.97
C GLN A 190 5.25 10.69 11.04
N CYS A 191 4.80 11.91 11.32
CA CYS A 191 5.18 13.08 10.53
C CYS A 191 6.70 13.31 10.55
N ALA A 192 7.33 13.20 11.72
CA ALA A 192 8.78 13.29 11.85
C ALA A 192 9.51 12.17 11.09
N ALA A 193 8.97 10.94 11.11
CA ALA A 193 9.54 9.80 10.39
C ALA A 193 9.50 9.99 8.87
N VAL A 194 8.46 10.63 8.34
CA VAL A 194 8.35 10.97 6.92
C VAL A 194 9.37 12.04 6.51
N LEU A 195 9.66 13.01 7.38
CA LEU A 195 10.54 14.13 7.06
C LEU A 195 12.01 13.86 7.32
N LEU A 196 12.33 13.00 8.28
CA LEU A 196 13.70 12.66 8.66
C LEU A 196 14.54 12.22 7.44
N PRO A 197 14.08 11.33 6.53
CA PRO A 197 14.87 10.88 5.38
C PRO A 197 15.11 11.92 4.28
N LYS A 198 14.37 13.04 4.26
CA LYS A 198 14.44 14.08 3.21
C LYS A 198 14.27 13.46 1.80
N ALA A 199 13.25 12.63 1.64
CA ALA A 199 12.94 11.94 0.38
C ALA A 199 12.51 12.90 -0.72
N ASP A 200 12.71 12.53 -1.99
CA ASP A 200 12.13 13.29 -3.12
C ASP A 200 10.66 12.93 -3.31
N ILE A 201 10.32 11.64 -3.17
CA ILE A 201 8.96 11.11 -3.30
C ILE A 201 8.64 10.27 -2.07
N TRP A 202 7.45 10.45 -1.52
CA TRP A 202 6.83 9.50 -0.60
C TRP A 202 5.68 8.80 -1.31
N LEU A 203 5.85 7.52 -1.59
CA LEU A 203 4.74 6.65 -1.96
C LEU A 203 4.02 6.27 -0.68
N SER A 204 2.89 6.91 -0.45
CA SER A 204 2.08 6.61 0.72
C SER A 204 1.28 5.34 0.43
N SER A 205 1.80 4.23 0.90
CA SER A 205 1.06 2.98 1.04
C SER A 205 0.51 2.93 2.44
N MET A 206 -0.72 3.44 2.61
CA MET A 206 -1.42 3.27 3.88
C MET A 206 -2.50 2.25 3.60
N ASP A 207 -2.21 1.04 4.02
CA ASP A 207 -3.15 -0.06 4.11
C ASP A 207 -4.35 0.38 4.94
N HIS A 208 -5.54 -0.06 4.53
CA HIS A 208 -6.84 -0.12 5.23
C HIS A 208 -7.32 0.99 6.16
N ASP A 209 -6.45 1.66 6.89
CA ASP A 209 -6.78 2.76 7.75
C ASP A 209 -6.98 4.04 6.95
N GLU A 210 -8.22 4.51 7.01
CA GLU A 210 -8.60 5.88 6.67
C GLU A 210 -7.93 6.91 7.58
N ASP A 211 -7.25 6.44 8.63
CA ASP A 211 -6.77 7.20 9.79
C ASP A 211 -5.52 8.03 9.48
N LEU A 212 -4.85 7.77 8.35
CA LEU A 212 -3.56 8.40 8.01
C LEU A 212 -3.69 9.53 6.98
N GLU A 213 -4.89 9.83 6.48
CA GLU A 213 -5.08 11.00 5.60
C GLU A 213 -4.82 12.31 6.35
N ASP A 214 -5.21 12.40 7.62
CA ASP A 214 -4.95 13.58 8.45
C ASP A 214 -3.46 13.75 8.76
N VAL A 215 -2.72 12.65 8.94
CA VAL A 215 -1.25 12.66 9.14
C VAL A 215 -0.54 13.12 7.86
N ARG A 216 -1.04 12.69 6.69
CA ARG A 216 -0.53 13.17 5.39
C ARG A 216 -0.76 14.66 5.23
N GLU A 217 -1.97 15.15 5.49
CA GLU A 217 -2.26 16.58 5.35
C GLU A 217 -1.47 17.41 6.36
N LEU A 218 -1.35 16.94 7.60
CA LEU A 218 -0.50 17.54 8.62
C LEU A 218 0.97 17.64 8.16
N THR A 219 1.50 16.58 7.54
CA THR A 219 2.85 16.58 6.97
C THR A 219 2.96 17.57 5.81
N ARG A 220 1.95 17.65 4.93
CA ARG A 220 1.94 18.58 3.79
C ARG A 220 1.89 20.03 4.23
N GLU A 221 1.04 20.36 5.19
CA GLU A 221 0.94 21.71 5.76
C GLU A 221 2.26 22.13 6.39
N TYR A 222 2.85 21.27 7.21
CA TYR A 222 4.16 21.55 7.80
C TYR A 222 5.25 21.77 6.74
N CYS A 223 5.22 21.01 5.63
CA CYS A 223 6.12 21.23 4.50
C CYS A 223 5.86 22.53 3.73
N ARG A 224 4.63 23.06 3.70
CA ARG A 224 4.32 24.36 3.07
C ARG A 224 4.93 25.50 3.88
N ASP A 225 4.95 25.36 5.20
CA ASP A 225 5.48 26.36 6.13
C ASP A 225 7.02 26.30 6.22
N MET A 226 7.64 25.19 5.81
CA MET A 226 9.09 25.10 5.66
C MET A 226 9.60 26.01 4.53
N LYS A 227 10.51 26.93 4.88
CA LYS A 227 11.30 27.67 3.89
C LYS A 227 12.44 26.79 3.39
N GLY A 228 12.30 26.13 2.23
CA GLY A 228 13.39 25.36 1.62
C GLY A 228 13.02 24.54 0.39
N GLU A 229 14.05 24.02 -0.30
CA GLU A 229 13.95 23.27 -1.56
C GLU A 229 13.65 21.76 -1.38
N ASN A 230 13.59 21.26 -0.14
CA ASN A 230 13.48 19.81 0.16
C ASN A 230 12.06 19.39 0.56
N ARG A 231 11.04 19.83 -0.18
CA ARG A 231 9.66 19.39 0.03
C ARG A 231 9.43 18.06 -0.69
N PRO A 232 9.07 16.97 0.02
CA PRO A 232 8.78 15.71 -0.65
C PRO A 232 7.48 15.77 -1.44
N ILE A 233 7.45 15.11 -2.59
CA ILE A 233 6.23 14.85 -3.34
C ILE A 233 5.51 13.66 -2.70
N ILE A 234 4.30 13.87 -2.18
CA ILE A 234 3.49 12.78 -1.60
C ILE A 234 2.56 12.21 -2.68
N LEU A 235 2.94 11.03 -3.17
CA LEU A 235 2.19 10.23 -4.14
C LEU A 235 1.32 9.22 -3.39
N SER A 236 0.00 9.31 -3.56
CA SER A 236 -0.95 8.33 -3.01
C SER A 236 -1.30 7.33 -4.10
N HIS A 237 -1.33 6.04 -3.77
CA HIS A 237 -1.89 5.02 -4.65
C HIS A 237 -3.40 4.85 -4.41
N ASN A 238 -4.09 4.18 -5.33
CA ASN A 238 -5.51 3.84 -5.15
C ASN A 238 -5.70 2.91 -3.95
N LYS A 239 -6.72 3.13 -3.11
CA LYS A 239 -7.08 2.22 -2.01
C LYS A 239 -7.92 1.07 -2.59
N LEU A 240 -7.64 -0.17 -2.16
CA LEU A 240 -8.56 -1.28 -2.44
C LEU A 240 -9.81 -1.12 -1.57
N PRO A 241 -11.02 -1.16 -2.16
CA PRO A 241 -12.25 -1.09 -1.38
C PRO A 241 -12.41 -2.32 -0.50
N ASN A 242 -13.21 -2.19 0.55
CA ASN A 242 -13.65 -3.33 1.33
C ASN A 242 -14.52 -4.24 0.48
N LEU A 243 -14.44 -5.55 0.69
CA LEU A 243 -15.23 -6.49 -0.09
C LEU A 243 -16.72 -6.41 0.24
N ILE A 244 -17.14 -5.97 1.43
CA ILE A 244 -18.53 -5.94 1.87
C ILE A 244 -19.03 -4.50 1.99
N GLU A 245 -20.31 -4.28 1.69
CA GLU A 245 -21.03 -3.02 1.86
C GLU A 245 -21.59 -2.89 3.30
N ASP A 246 -21.67 -1.65 3.79
CA ASP A 246 -21.77 -1.24 5.20
C ASP A 246 -23.07 -1.61 5.96
N ASP A 247 -23.95 -2.48 5.41
CA ASP A 247 -25.28 -2.71 5.98
C ASP A 247 -25.65 -4.17 6.32
N GLU A 248 -25.02 -5.19 5.74
CA GLU A 248 -25.51 -6.57 5.96
C GLU A 248 -24.82 -7.36 7.11
N PHE A 249 -23.57 -7.04 7.50
CA PHE A 249 -22.79 -7.92 8.40
C PHE A 249 -22.03 -7.27 9.56
N GLY A 250 -22.07 -5.94 9.71
CA GLY A 250 -21.49 -5.23 10.85
C GLY A 250 -19.96 -5.25 10.88
N ASN A 251 -19.39 -4.05 11.02
CA ASN A 251 -17.97 -3.73 11.13
C ASN A 251 -17.15 -3.89 9.83
N ILE A 252 -17.11 -2.81 9.04
CA ILE A 252 -16.26 -2.60 7.86
C ILE A 252 -14.77 -2.95 8.14
N GLY A 253 -14.32 -2.77 9.39
CA GLY A 253 -12.95 -3.06 9.82
C GLY A 253 -12.68 -4.49 10.24
N TYR A 254 -13.62 -5.43 10.12
CA TYR A 254 -13.40 -6.79 10.61
C TYR A 254 -12.44 -7.56 9.67
N PRO A 255 -11.28 -8.04 10.16
CA PRO A 255 -10.28 -8.71 9.33
C PRO A 255 -10.83 -9.93 8.57
N ALA A 256 -11.95 -10.53 9.00
CA ALA A 256 -12.54 -11.68 8.32
C ALA A 256 -12.96 -11.40 6.86
N TRP A 257 -13.13 -10.13 6.45
CA TRP A 257 -13.53 -9.76 5.09
C TRP A 257 -12.39 -9.23 4.23
N ALA A 258 -11.21 -9.02 4.79
CA ALA A 258 -10.01 -8.66 4.05
C ALA A 258 -9.34 -9.91 3.46
N ILE A 259 -8.70 -9.80 2.30
CA ILE A 259 -7.96 -10.92 1.68
C ILE A 259 -6.52 -10.90 2.18
N PHE A 260 -6.09 -11.99 2.80
CA PHE A 260 -4.74 -12.15 3.31
C PHE A 260 -3.96 -13.14 2.44
N MET A 261 -2.65 -12.93 2.30
CA MET A 261 -1.78 -13.80 1.51
C MET A 261 -1.70 -15.23 2.08
N GLU A 262 -2.05 -15.40 3.35
CA GLU A 262 -2.08 -16.66 4.07
C GLU A 262 -3.41 -17.41 3.91
N ASP A 263 -4.46 -16.76 3.38
CA ASP A 263 -5.78 -17.36 3.24
C ASP A 263 -5.73 -18.71 2.52
N ARG A 264 -6.52 -19.67 3.01
CA ARG A 264 -6.75 -20.93 2.32
C ARG A 264 -7.75 -20.69 1.19
N GLU A 265 -7.70 -21.52 0.15
CA GLU A 265 -8.62 -21.42 -0.99
C GLU A 265 -10.09 -21.34 -0.56
N GLN A 266 -10.48 -22.15 0.43
CA GLN A 266 -11.85 -22.14 0.98
C GLN A 266 -12.23 -20.78 1.58
N ASN A 267 -11.34 -20.15 2.34
CA ASN A 267 -11.58 -18.85 2.95
C ASN A 267 -11.69 -17.76 1.88
N LEU A 268 -10.76 -17.76 0.92
CA LEU A 268 -10.77 -16.84 -0.22
C LEU A 268 -12.09 -16.96 -0.99
N SER A 269 -12.52 -18.19 -1.30
CA SER A 269 -13.76 -18.47 -2.04
C SER A 269 -14.98 -17.92 -1.29
N VAL A 270 -15.03 -18.07 0.05
CA VAL A 270 -16.12 -17.52 0.87
C VAL A 270 -16.13 -15.99 0.83
N LYS A 271 -14.96 -15.34 0.97
CA LYS A 271 -14.83 -13.88 0.95
C LYS A 271 -15.25 -13.29 -0.40
N VAL A 272 -14.74 -13.83 -1.50
CA VAL A 272 -15.08 -13.36 -2.87
C VAL A 272 -16.55 -13.61 -3.20
N ARG A 273 -17.11 -14.77 -2.83
CA ARG A 273 -18.54 -15.06 -3.04
C ARG A 273 -19.44 -14.03 -2.34
N LYS A 274 -19.08 -13.65 -1.11
CA LYS A 274 -19.81 -12.66 -0.29
C LYS A 274 -19.49 -11.21 -0.64
N ALA A 275 -18.52 -10.96 -1.51
CA ALA A 275 -18.17 -9.60 -1.87
C ALA A 275 -19.37 -8.88 -2.53
N PHE A 276 -19.56 -7.61 -2.17
CA PHE A 276 -20.45 -6.70 -2.84
C PHE A 276 -20.01 -6.56 -4.31
N CYS A 277 -20.96 -6.75 -5.23
CA CYS A 277 -20.72 -6.71 -6.66
C CYS A 277 -22.05 -6.45 -7.37
N PRO A 278 -22.54 -5.21 -7.33
CA PRO A 278 -23.84 -4.83 -7.90
C PRO A 278 -23.84 -5.05 -9.42
N GLU A 279 -24.89 -5.69 -9.94
CA GLU A 279 -25.03 -5.95 -11.39
C GLU A 279 -24.97 -4.65 -12.18
N GLU A 280 -24.30 -4.69 -13.35
CA GLU A 280 -24.23 -3.60 -14.32
C GLU A 280 -23.63 -2.28 -13.78
N VAL A 281 -23.07 -2.28 -12.57
CA VAL A 281 -22.42 -1.12 -11.95
C VAL A 281 -20.95 -1.42 -11.72
N ALA A 282 -20.07 -0.91 -12.60
CA ALA A 282 -18.64 -1.11 -12.48
C ALA A 282 -17.98 -0.11 -11.51
N GLN A 283 -18.48 1.12 -11.44
CA GLN A 283 -17.93 2.17 -10.59
C GLN A 283 -18.12 1.82 -9.10
N GLY A 284 -17.04 1.85 -8.32
CA GLY A 284 -17.08 1.57 -6.89
C GLY A 284 -17.29 0.10 -6.53
N ASN A 285 -17.37 -0.80 -7.52
CA ASN A 285 -17.57 -2.22 -7.32
C ASN A 285 -16.26 -2.88 -6.84
N PRO A 286 -16.24 -3.46 -5.62
CA PRO A 286 -15.01 -4.03 -5.07
C PRO A 286 -14.35 -5.09 -5.93
N CYS A 287 -15.14 -5.98 -6.55
CA CYS A 287 -14.58 -7.02 -7.40
C CYS A 287 -13.89 -6.44 -8.64
N MET A 288 -14.49 -5.40 -9.24
CA MET A 288 -13.93 -4.71 -10.40
C MET A 288 -12.64 -3.95 -10.07
N GLU A 289 -12.56 -3.31 -8.90
CA GLU A 289 -11.34 -2.61 -8.46
C GLU A 289 -10.20 -3.58 -8.16
N TYR A 290 -10.47 -4.76 -7.58
CA TYR A 290 -9.44 -5.79 -7.39
C TYR A 290 -8.95 -6.33 -8.74
N ILE A 291 -9.85 -6.55 -9.69
CA ILE A 291 -9.44 -6.94 -11.05
C ILE A 291 -8.56 -5.85 -11.68
N ARG A 292 -8.96 -4.58 -11.58
CA ARG A 292 -8.22 -3.43 -12.13
C ARG A 292 -6.82 -3.28 -11.53
N TYR A 293 -6.67 -3.38 -10.21
CA TYR A 293 -5.42 -3.04 -9.53
C TYR A 293 -4.52 -4.22 -9.20
N ILE A 294 -5.05 -5.44 -9.19
CA ILE A 294 -4.28 -6.66 -8.91
C ILE A 294 -4.21 -7.55 -10.16
N VAL A 295 -5.36 -8.00 -10.69
CA VAL A 295 -5.40 -9.04 -11.74
C VAL A 295 -4.78 -8.54 -13.05
N PHE A 296 -5.24 -7.39 -13.56
CA PHE A 296 -4.70 -6.81 -14.80
C PHE A 296 -3.21 -6.49 -14.69
N PRO A 297 -2.70 -5.83 -13.64
CA PRO A 297 -1.27 -5.56 -13.53
C PRO A 297 -0.42 -6.81 -13.33
N TRP A 298 -0.98 -7.89 -12.75
CA TRP A 298 -0.27 -9.15 -12.54
C TRP A 298 -0.21 -10.01 -13.81
N PHE A 299 -1.33 -10.24 -14.49
CA PHE A 299 -1.41 -11.13 -15.65
C PHE A 299 -1.34 -10.42 -17.00
N GLY A 300 -1.57 -9.10 -17.04
CA GLY A 300 -1.75 -8.32 -18.27
C GLY A 300 -3.11 -8.52 -18.95
N HIS A 301 -4.00 -9.31 -18.36
CA HIS A 301 -5.34 -9.62 -18.85
C HIS A 301 -6.23 -10.12 -17.71
N CYS A 302 -7.53 -10.21 -17.96
CA CYS A 302 -8.48 -10.89 -17.08
C CYS A 302 -9.16 -12.03 -17.87
N GLU A 303 -9.04 -13.26 -17.35
CA GLU A 303 -9.71 -14.44 -17.89
C GLU A 303 -11.03 -14.65 -17.14
N VAL A 304 -12.14 -14.60 -17.85
CA VAL A 304 -13.46 -14.98 -17.33
C VAL A 304 -13.76 -16.41 -17.77
N PRO A 305 -13.81 -17.39 -16.84
CA PRO A 305 -14.12 -18.76 -17.19
C PRO A 305 -15.49 -18.88 -17.85
N GLY A 306 -15.64 -19.77 -18.83
CA GLY A 306 -16.94 -20.06 -19.44
C GLY A 306 -17.90 -20.78 -18.48
N LYS A 307 -19.20 -20.81 -18.79
CA LYS A 307 -20.14 -21.74 -18.13
C LYS A 307 -19.95 -23.13 -18.75
N GLU A 308 -19.66 -24.13 -17.91
CA GLU A 308 -19.42 -25.52 -18.36
C GLU A 308 -20.61 -26.07 -19.18
N GLU A 309 -21.84 -25.64 -18.89
CA GLU A 309 -23.07 -26.14 -19.52
C GLU A 309 -23.26 -25.73 -20.99
N ASN A 310 -22.59 -24.68 -21.49
CA ASN A 310 -22.84 -24.14 -22.83
C ASN A 310 -21.68 -24.32 -23.83
N GLY A 311 -20.61 -25.04 -23.46
CA GLY A 311 -19.43 -25.19 -24.32
C GLY A 311 -18.74 -23.85 -24.68
N GLY A 312 -19.06 -22.78 -23.95
CA GLY A 312 -18.49 -21.45 -24.16
C GLY A 312 -17.05 -21.43 -23.68
N GLY A 313 -16.10 -21.18 -24.57
CA GLY A 313 -14.70 -20.96 -24.20
C GLY A 313 -14.53 -19.82 -23.19
N SER A 314 -13.43 -19.84 -22.46
CA SER A 314 -13.02 -18.73 -21.58
C SER A 314 -12.98 -17.41 -22.38
N ARG A 315 -13.60 -16.35 -21.84
CA ARG A 315 -13.50 -15.00 -22.40
C ARG A 315 -12.24 -14.32 -21.86
N MET A 316 -11.45 -13.73 -22.75
CA MET A 316 -10.20 -13.07 -22.40
C MET A 316 -10.32 -11.56 -22.62
N PHE A 317 -10.14 -10.78 -21.58
CA PHE A 317 -10.16 -9.32 -21.62
C PHE A 317 -8.74 -8.79 -21.49
N HIS A 318 -8.28 -8.03 -22.49
CA HIS A 318 -6.93 -7.47 -22.48
C HIS A 318 -6.89 -6.04 -21.91
N LYS A 319 -8.06 -5.40 -21.81
CA LYS A 319 -8.21 -4.07 -21.23
C LYS A 319 -9.34 -4.03 -20.22
N MET A 320 -9.18 -3.21 -19.20
CA MET A 320 -10.22 -3.03 -18.17
C MET A 320 -11.50 -2.43 -18.78
N GLU A 321 -11.35 -1.56 -19.79
CA GLU A 321 -12.46 -0.88 -20.46
C GLU A 321 -13.38 -1.86 -21.22
N GLU A 322 -12.81 -2.94 -21.77
CA GLU A 322 -13.57 -4.02 -22.41
C GLU A 322 -14.42 -4.76 -21.38
N LEU A 323 -13.82 -5.10 -20.23
CA LEU A 323 -14.51 -5.77 -19.13
C LEU A 323 -15.64 -4.91 -18.55
N ILE A 324 -15.41 -3.60 -18.39
CA ILE A 324 -16.41 -2.64 -17.89
C ILE A 324 -17.58 -2.56 -18.86
N THR A 325 -17.31 -2.43 -20.16
CA THR A 325 -18.36 -2.32 -21.19
C THR A 325 -19.26 -3.57 -21.21
N ASP A 326 -18.66 -4.76 -21.14
CA ASP A 326 -19.42 -6.02 -21.08
C ASP A 326 -20.21 -6.16 -19.77
N TYR A 327 -19.67 -5.67 -18.65
CA TYR A 327 -20.35 -5.71 -17.35
C TYR A 327 -21.53 -4.75 -17.29
N GLU A 328 -21.34 -3.48 -17.66
CA GLU A 328 -22.37 -2.43 -17.63
C GLU A 328 -23.48 -2.65 -18.67
N SER A 329 -23.22 -3.44 -19.71
CA SER A 329 -24.24 -3.83 -20.71
C SER A 329 -25.04 -5.08 -20.33
N GLY A 330 -24.69 -5.75 -19.23
CA GLY A 330 -25.29 -7.02 -18.80
C GLY A 330 -24.80 -8.25 -19.58
N ALA A 331 -23.83 -8.10 -20.50
CA ALA A 331 -23.21 -9.20 -21.22
C ALA A 331 -22.29 -10.07 -20.33
N LEU A 332 -21.86 -9.53 -19.19
CA LEU A 332 -21.09 -10.19 -18.16
C LEU A 332 -21.81 -10.03 -16.80
N HIS A 333 -22.15 -11.13 -16.14
CA HIS A 333 -22.88 -11.11 -14.87
C HIS A 333 -21.93 -11.02 -13.66
N SER A 334 -22.38 -10.45 -12.53
CA SER A 334 -21.64 -10.42 -11.25
C SER A 334 -21.05 -11.77 -10.83
N ALA A 335 -21.80 -12.86 -11.01
CA ALA A 335 -21.32 -14.20 -10.68
C ALA A 335 -20.09 -14.62 -11.50
N GLU A 336 -20.03 -14.19 -12.77
CA GLU A 336 -18.88 -14.46 -13.64
C GLU A 336 -17.68 -13.60 -13.26
N VAL A 337 -17.89 -12.32 -12.91
CA VAL A 337 -16.85 -11.42 -12.39
C VAL A 337 -16.23 -11.96 -11.10
N LYS A 338 -17.07 -12.35 -10.14
CA LYS A 338 -16.62 -12.94 -8.86
C LYS A 338 -15.78 -14.20 -9.10
N ARG A 339 -16.24 -15.08 -9.99
CA ARG A 339 -15.51 -16.31 -10.33
C ARG A 339 -14.18 -16.01 -11.02
N ALA A 340 -14.14 -15.04 -11.94
CA ALA A 340 -12.92 -14.61 -12.60
C ALA A 340 -11.90 -14.06 -11.58
N LEU A 341 -12.36 -13.20 -10.65
CA LEU A 341 -11.54 -12.69 -9.56
C LEU A 341 -11.02 -13.82 -8.66
N GLU A 342 -11.89 -14.72 -8.22
CA GLU A 342 -11.54 -15.85 -7.36
C GLU A 342 -10.43 -16.72 -7.98
N GLU A 343 -10.60 -17.13 -9.23
CA GLU A 343 -9.62 -17.96 -9.94
C GLU A 343 -8.30 -17.23 -10.18
N ALA A 344 -8.35 -15.94 -10.52
CA ALA A 344 -7.14 -15.13 -10.66
C ALA A 344 -6.38 -15.01 -9.32
N LEU A 345 -7.09 -14.75 -8.22
CA LEU A 345 -6.47 -14.65 -6.90
C LEU A 345 -5.89 -15.99 -6.43
N LYS A 346 -6.58 -17.11 -6.66
CA LYS A 346 -6.04 -18.45 -6.40
C LYS A 346 -4.75 -18.69 -7.17
N LYS A 347 -4.70 -18.35 -8.47
CA LYS A 347 -3.49 -18.47 -9.29
C LYS A 347 -2.35 -17.63 -8.72
N ILE A 348 -2.59 -16.37 -8.35
CA ILE A 348 -1.58 -15.50 -7.71
C ILE A 348 -1.06 -16.11 -6.42
N MET A 349 -1.95 -16.46 -5.49
CA MET A 349 -1.59 -16.99 -4.19
C MET A 349 -0.85 -18.33 -4.29
N LYS A 350 -1.21 -19.16 -5.27
CA LYS A 350 -0.51 -20.40 -5.57
C LYS A 350 0.94 -20.13 -6.00
N THR A 351 1.18 -19.19 -6.91
CA THR A 351 2.54 -18.78 -7.30
C THR A 351 3.39 -18.37 -6.10
N ILE A 352 2.79 -17.61 -5.17
CA ILE A 352 3.48 -17.21 -3.92
C ILE A 352 3.76 -18.43 -3.03
N ALA A 353 2.79 -19.33 -2.84
CA ALA A 353 2.97 -20.53 -2.02
C ALA A 353 4.05 -21.48 -2.59
N GLU A 354 4.12 -21.61 -3.92
CA GLU A 354 5.14 -22.41 -4.61
C GLU A 354 6.55 -21.87 -4.38
N PHE A 355 6.73 -20.54 -4.31
CA PHE A 355 8.02 -19.92 -3.96
C PHE A 355 8.52 -20.35 -2.58
N PHE A 356 7.61 -20.51 -1.61
CA PHE A 356 7.94 -21.01 -0.27
C PHE A 356 8.16 -22.52 -0.21
N GLY A 357 8.05 -23.24 -1.33
CA GLY A 357 8.11 -24.71 -1.36
C GLY A 357 6.91 -25.38 -0.69
N ILE A 358 5.84 -24.61 -0.42
CA ILE A 358 4.63 -25.13 0.20
C ILE A 358 3.74 -25.68 -0.91
N GLN A 359 3.88 -26.97 -1.23
CA GLN A 359 2.81 -27.68 -1.92
C GLN A 359 1.61 -27.76 -0.96
N ARG A 360 0.68 -26.79 -1.06
CA ARG A 360 -0.63 -26.90 -0.39
C ARG A 360 -1.46 -27.96 -1.12
N GLY A 361 -1.15 -29.21 -0.87
CA GLY A 361 -1.82 -30.35 -1.46
C GLY A 361 -1.46 -31.64 -0.72
N VAL A 362 -2.49 -32.22 -0.08
CA VAL A 362 -2.57 -33.56 0.52
C VAL A 362 -2.21 -33.66 2.02
N ASN A 363 -3.27 -33.75 2.83
CA ASN A 363 -3.37 -34.39 4.15
C ASN A 363 -2.21 -34.23 5.15
N GLU A 364 -2.42 -33.39 6.16
CA GLU A 364 -1.95 -33.71 7.51
C GLU A 364 -3.14 -33.69 8.48
N LYS A 365 -3.73 -34.89 8.65
CA LYS A 365 -4.26 -35.29 9.95
C LYS A 365 -3.04 -35.61 10.82
N ALA A 366 -2.85 -34.86 11.89
CA ALA A 366 -2.26 -35.34 13.13
C ALA A 366 -2.93 -34.59 14.28
#